data_AF-A0A3P6AE21-F1
#
_entry.id   AF-A0A3P6AE21-F1
#
_cell.length_a   1.000
_cell.length_b   1.000
_cell.length_c   1.000
_cell.angle_alpha   90.00
_cell.angle_beta   90.00
_cell.angle_gamma   90.00
#
_symmetry.space_group_name_H-M   'P 1'
#
loop_
_entity.id
_entity.type
_entity.pdbx_description
1 polymer ?
#
loop_
_entity_poly.entity_id
_entity_poly.type
_entity_poly.pdbx_seq_one_letter_code
_entity_poly.pdbx_strand_id
1 'polypeptide(L)' 'VVPLRPQFDTFPWICWYIWKARNNKLFNGKVVSPIDTLQHASLEAECWRKATEKEEANEDHDDSPTTEFETVPPWIP' A
#
# COMPACT_ATOMS: atom_id res chain seq x y z
N VAL A 1 10.54 -2.45 -21.08
CA VAL A 1 9.44 -3.34 -20.63
C VAL A 1 9.11 -2.97 -19.21
N VAL A 2 7.90 -2.47 -18.94
CA VAL A 2 7.45 -2.22 -17.55
C VAL A 2 7.55 -3.55 -16.82
N PRO A 3 8.23 -3.64 -15.66
CA PRO A 3 8.28 -4.89 -14.92
C PRO A 3 6.83 -5.31 -14.65
N LEU A 4 6.46 -6.51 -15.09
CA LEU A 4 5.18 -7.12 -14.76
C LEU A 4 5.22 -7.38 -13.25
N ARG A 5 4.97 -6.35 -12.44
CA ARG A 5 4.72 -6.53 -11.02
C ARG A 5 3.49 -7.43 -10.97
N PRO A 6 3.61 -8.63 -10.39
CA PRO A 6 2.50 -9.56 -10.39
C PRO A 6 1.30 -8.88 -9.73
N GLN A 7 0.12 -9.11 -10.29
CA GLN A 7 -1.16 -8.46 -9.96
C GLN A 7 -1.66 -8.82 -8.55
N PHE A 8 -0.77 -9.30 -7.66
CA PHE A 8 -1.09 -9.76 -6.31
C PHE A 8 -1.78 -8.67 -5.49
N ASP A 9 -1.42 -7.41 -5.72
CA ASP A 9 -2.04 -6.27 -5.04
C ASP A 9 -3.52 -6.13 -5.39
N THR A 10 -3.97 -6.60 -6.55
CA THR A 10 -5.37 -6.49 -7.01
C THR A 10 -6.28 -7.58 -6.42
N PHE A 11 -5.74 -8.76 -6.12
CA PHE A 11 -6.51 -9.89 -5.57
C PHE A 11 -7.30 -9.54 -4.29
N PRO A 12 -6.72 -8.92 -3.24
CA PRO A 12 -7.48 -8.55 -2.04
C PRO A 12 -8.62 -7.57 -2.34
N TRP A 13 -8.42 -6.62 -3.28
CA TRP A 13 -9.46 -5.69 -3.71
C TRP A 13 -10.63 -6.41 -4.40
N ILE A 14 -10.35 -7.43 -5.23
CA ILE A 14 -11.40 -8.24 -5.86
C ILE A 14 -12.24 -8.95 -4.80
N CYS A 15 -11.60 -9.62 -3.83
CA CYS A 15 -12.31 -10.28 -2.72
C CYS A 15 -13.18 -9.29 -1.93
N TRP A 16 -12.63 -8.11 -1.62
CA TRP A 16 -13.34 -7.06 -0.89
C TRP A 16 -14.56 -6.54 -1.66
N TYR A 17 -14.41 -6.27 -2.96
CA TYR A 17 -15.52 -5.76 -3.77
C TYR A 17 -16.59 -6.81 -4.06
N ILE A 18 -16.24 -8.10 -4.17
CA ILE A 18 -17.22 -9.20 -4.21
C ILE A 18 -18.01 -9.24 -2.91
N TRP A 19 -17.34 -9.15 -1.76
CA TRP A 19 -18.01 -9.11 -0.46
C TRP A 19 -18.98 -7.91 -0.35
N LYS A 20 -18.55 -6.72 -0.79
CA LYS A 20 -19.42 -5.52 -0.83
C LYS A 20 -20.62 -5.72 -1.75
N ALA A 21 -20.43 -6.23 -2.97
CA ALA A 21 -21.50 -6.49 -3.93
C ALA A 21 -22.53 -7.48 -3.38
N ARG A 22 -22.07 -8.57 -2.76
CA ARG A 22 -22.93 -9.56 -2.09
C ARG A 22 -23.75 -8.92 -0.97
N ASN A 23 -23.12 -8.11 -0.13
CA ASN A 23 -23.81 -7.46 0.98
C ASN A 23 -24.80 -6.39 0.48
N ASN A 24 -24.46 -5.63 -0.56
CA ASN A 24 -25.36 -4.65 -1.15
C ASN A 24 -26.61 -5.32 -1.74
N LYS A 25 -26.45 -6.48 -2.37
CA LYS A 25 -27.58 -7.31 -2.81
C LYS A 25 -28.42 -7.79 -1.61
N LEU A 26 -27.77 -8.28 -0.55
CA LEU A 26 -28.47 -8.85 0.62
C LEU A 26 -29.25 -7.80 1.42
N PHE A 27 -28.64 -6.64 1.68
CA PHE A 27 -29.23 -5.63 2.57
C PHE A 27 -30.02 -4.55 1.83
N ASN A 28 -29.68 -4.25 0.58
CA ASN A 28 -30.31 -3.15 -0.18
C ASN A 28 -31.05 -3.64 -1.43
N GLY A 29 -31.03 -4.95 -1.74
CA GLY A 29 -31.64 -5.51 -2.96
C GLY A 29 -30.96 -5.08 -4.26
N LYS A 30 -29.81 -4.39 -4.20
CA LYS A 30 -29.12 -3.86 -5.39
C LYS A 30 -28.11 -4.87 -5.91
N VAL A 31 -28.29 -5.28 -7.17
CA VAL A 31 -27.34 -6.16 -7.87
C VAL A 31 -26.27 -5.30 -8.54
N VAL A 32 -25.01 -5.52 -8.18
CA VAL A 32 -23.85 -4.91 -8.83
C VAL A 32 -23.33 -5.87 -9.89
N SER A 33 -23.00 -5.35 -11.08
CA SER A 33 -22.48 -6.18 -12.15
C SER A 33 -21.10 -6.76 -11.79
N PRO A 34 -20.79 -8.01 -12.16
CA PRO A 34 -19.45 -8.57 -11.99
C PRO A 34 -18.36 -7.74 -12.69
N ILE A 35 -18.67 -7.14 -13.85
CA ILE A 35 -17.71 -6.31 -14.58
C ILE A 35 -17.41 -5.01 -13.82
N ASP A 36 -18.44 -4.33 -13.31
CA ASP A 36 -18.30 -3.13 -12.50
C ASP A 36 -17.50 -3.42 -11.22
N THR A 37 -17.77 -4.58 -10.60
CA THR A 37 -17.04 -5.06 -9.41
C THR A 37 -15.54 -5.22 -9.69
N LEU A 38 -15.19 -5.81 -10.84
CA LEU A 38 -13.79 -5.99 -11.25
C LEU A 38 -13.13 -4.64 -11.59
N GLN A 39 -13.83 -3.76 -12.29
CA GLN A 39 -13.33 -2.43 -12.63
C GLN A 39 -13.05 -1.60 -11.37
N HIS A 40 -13.99 -1.58 -10.41
CA HIS A 40 -13.78 -0.91 -9.13
C HIS A 40 -12.59 -1.47 -8.36
N ALA A 41 -12.45 -2.81 -8.27
CA ALA A 41 -11.32 -3.43 -7.61
C ALA A 41 -9.98 -3.05 -8.28
N SER A 42 -9.94 -3.02 -9.60
CA SER A 42 -8.73 -2.73 -10.37
C SER A 42 -8.31 -1.26 -10.23
N LEU A 43 -9.27 -0.34 -10.30
CA LEU A 43 -9.04 1.09 -10.10
C LEU A 43 -8.54 1.38 -8.69
N GLU A 44 -9.14 0.77 -7.68
CA GLU A 44 -8.73 0.98 -6.28
C GLU A 44 -7.31 0.46 -6.04
N ALA A 45 -6.98 -0.73 -6.56
CA ALA A 45 -5.65 -1.30 -6.48
C ALA A 45 -4.58 -0.39 -7.12
N GLU A 46 -4.91 0.21 -8.27
CA GLU A 46 -4.03 1.16 -8.95
C GLU A 46 -3.88 2.48 -8.19
N CYS A 47 -4.98 3.04 -7.69
CA CYS A 47 -4.97 4.26 -6.89
C CYS A 47 -4.12 4.09 -5.63
N TRP A 48 -4.31 2.97 -4.92
CA TRP A 48 -3.55 2.66 -3.71
C TRP A 48 -2.06 2.52 -4.02
N ARG A 49 -1.70 1.74 -5.05
CA ARG A 49 -0.30 1.59 -5.47
C ARG A 49 0.36 2.94 -5.80
N LYS A 50 -0.32 3.79 -6.57
CA LYS A 50 0.21 5.13 -6.93
C LYS A 50 0.36 6.06 -5.73
N ALA A 51 -0.47 5.89 -4.70
CA ALA A 51 -0.35 6.66 -3.46
C ALA A 51 0.88 6.22 -2.67
N THR A 52 1.09 4.91 -2.53
CA THR A 52 2.22 4.33 -1.79
C THR A 52 3.58 4.56 -2.47
N GLU A 53 3.62 4.58 -3.82
CA GLU A 53 4.85 4.85 -4.58
C GLU A 53 5.51 6.22 -4.26
N LYS A 54 4.76 7.19 -3.73
CA LYS A 54 5.29 8.52 -3.37
C LYS A 54 5.86 8.61 -1.96
N GLU A 55 5.48 7.68 -1.09
CA GLU A 55 5.89 7.69 0.32
C GLU A 55 7.28 7.06 0.49
N GLU A 56 7.64 6.06 -0.32
CA GLU A 56 8.95 5.38 -0.23
C GLU A 56 10.13 6.21 -0.79
N ALA A 57 9.89 7.36 -1.43
CA ALA A 57 10.93 8.23 -1.97
C ALA A 57 11.43 9.30 -0.97
N ASN A 58 10.91 9.32 0.27
CA ASN A 58 11.29 10.29 1.30
C ASN A 58 11.88 9.63 2.55
N GLU A 59 12.55 8.48 2.41
CA GLU A 59 13.37 7.88 3.48
C GLU A 59 14.89 8.10 3.28
N ASP A 60 15.28 9.07 2.46
CA ASP A 60 16.64 9.63 2.49
C ASP A 60 16.68 10.78 3.52
N HIS A 61 16.42 10.47 4.80
CA HIS A 61 16.95 11.32 5.86
C HIS A 61 18.36 10.82 6.18
N ASP A 62 19.31 11.55 5.60
CA ASP A 62 20.65 11.78 6.11
C ASP A 62 20.64 11.90 7.64
N ASP A 63 20.93 10.81 8.33
CA ASP A 63 21.59 10.83 9.63
C ASP A 63 22.60 9.69 9.61
N SER A 64 23.78 9.96 9.05
CA SER A 64 24.99 9.30 9.51
C SER A 64 25.26 9.78 10.94
N PRO A 65 25.17 8.96 11.99
CA PRO A 65 25.97 9.24 13.16
C PRO A 65 27.40 8.93 12.72
N THR A 66 28.15 10.00 12.47
CA THR A 66 29.60 9.98 12.55
C THR A 66 30.00 9.14 13.76
N THR A 67 30.57 7.95 13.51
CA THR A 67 31.31 7.19 14.53
C THR A 67 32.56 8.02 14.85
N GLU A 68 32.37 9.05 15.67
CA GLU A 68 33.42 9.77 16.34
C GLU A 68 33.88 8.93 17.52
N PHE A 69 35.10 8.45 17.38
CA PHE A 69 35.96 7.87 18.41
C PHE A 69 35.62 8.40 19.80
N GLU A 70 35.12 7.52 20.67
CA GLU A 70 35.11 7.75 22.12
C GLU A 70 36.53 8.08 22.58
N THR A 71 36.77 9.33 22.94
CA THR A 71 37.92 9.74 23.76
C THR A 71 37.42 10.51 24.97
N VAL A 72 36.87 9.72 25.91
CA VAL A 72 36.85 9.82 27.38
C VAL A 72 36.71 11.21 28.03
N PRO A 73 35.66 11.45 28.86
CA PRO A 73 35.55 12.65 29.68
C PRO A 73 36.50 12.66 30.92
N PRO A 74 37.03 13.83 31.34
CA PRO A 74 38.20 13.96 32.21
C PRO A 74 37.99 13.80 33.75
N TRP A 75 36.97 13.07 34.19
CA TRP A 75 36.54 13.08 35.62
C TRP A 75 36.25 11.69 36.21
N ILE A 76 36.90 10.65 35.70
CA ILE A 76 37.04 9.39 36.42
C ILE A 76 38.24 9.57 37.39
N PRO A 77 38.04 9.50 38.71
CA PRO A 77 39.15 9.51 39.67
C PRO A 77 40.00 8.23 39.60
#